data_AF-A0A938GIM7-F1
#
_entry.id   AF-A0A938GIM7-F1
#
_cell.length_a   1.000
_cell.length_b   1.000
_cell.length_c   1.000
_cell.angle_alpha   90.00
_cell.angle_beta   90.00
_cell.angle_gamma   90.00
#
_symmetry.space_group_name_H-M   'P 1'
#
loop_
_entity.id
_entity.type
_entity.pdbx_description
1 polymer ?
#
loop_
_entity_poly.entity_id
_entity_poly.type
_entity_poly.pdbx_seq_one_letter_code
_entity_poly.pdbx_strand_id
1 'polypeptide(L)'
;MRSTKCARAWSAASAWMGLTSSNPGMLWSATPSRNSPPNSNTIHPVPSHRQERVRELLRREIGEAIRREIPVHKAGLITVNQVLPAADLRQARVLLGVFGSTEQQKTALQMLEASKMRIQDIVAKSVILKYTPRLKFELDDTVEKANSVLRIIDELEKQPPPQPE
;
A
#
# COMPACT_ATOMS: atom_id res chain seq x y z
N MET A 1 39.12 28.74 32.12
CA MET A 1 39.72 28.79 30.77
C MET A 1 39.25 30.05 30.06
N ARG A 2 40.16 30.68 29.31
CA ARG A 2 40.06 32.05 28.82
C ARG A 2 39.10 32.19 27.64
N SER A 3 38.26 33.20 27.73
CA SER A 3 37.58 33.87 26.63
C SER A 3 38.58 34.69 25.81
N THR A 4 38.50 34.59 24.48
CA THR A 4 39.00 35.59 23.50
C THR A 4 38.24 35.31 22.20
N LYS A 5 37.20 36.08 21.83
CA LYS A 5 37.20 37.41 21.19
C LYS A 5 37.97 37.48 19.87
N CYS A 6 37.24 37.98 18.87
CA CYS A 6 37.65 38.95 17.85
C CYS A 6 38.64 38.44 16.79
N ALA A 7 38.73 38.96 15.58
CA ALA A 7 37.93 39.81 14.72
C ALA A 7 38.79 39.99 13.45
N ARG A 8 38.19 40.59 12.41
CA ARG A 8 38.84 41.34 11.33
C ARG A 8 39.48 40.52 10.19
N ALA A 9 38.77 40.63 9.07
CA ALA A 9 39.28 41.00 7.76
C ALA A 9 40.71 41.62 7.73
N TRP A 10 41.48 41.24 6.71
CA TRP A 10 42.36 42.05 5.84
C TRP A 10 42.27 41.38 4.45
N SER A 11 41.85 42.05 3.37
CA SER A 11 42.52 43.07 2.56
C SER A 11 43.79 42.60 1.84
N ALA A 12 43.66 42.57 0.50
CA ALA A 12 44.64 42.89 -0.54
C ALA A 12 45.91 42.03 -0.70
N ALA A 13 46.04 41.42 -1.88
CA ALA A 13 47.16 41.62 -2.83
C ALA A 13 46.92 40.68 -4.02
N SER A 14 46.43 41.20 -5.14
CA SER A 14 47.23 41.78 -6.22
C SER A 14 48.04 40.74 -7.00
N ALA A 15 47.57 40.53 -8.24
CA ALA A 15 48.37 40.47 -9.45
C ALA A 15 49.36 39.32 -9.62
N TRP A 16 48.96 38.33 -10.43
CA TRP A 16 49.82 37.87 -11.53
C TRP A 16 49.00 37.86 -12.82
N MET A 17 49.35 38.78 -13.72
CA MET A 17 49.09 38.70 -15.15
C MET A 17 49.84 37.52 -15.74
N GLY A 18 49.30 36.90 -16.79
CA GLY A 18 50.12 36.18 -17.76
C GLY A 18 49.44 35.01 -18.43
N LEU A 19 48.81 35.30 -19.57
CA LEU A 19 48.58 34.47 -20.76
C LEU A 19 48.93 32.97 -20.66
N THR A 20 47.99 32.10 -21.06
CA THR A 20 48.02 31.49 -22.40
C THR A 20 46.77 30.64 -22.64
N SER A 21 46.11 30.94 -23.76
CA SER A 21 45.52 30.02 -24.73
C SER A 21 44.65 28.83 -24.26
N SER A 22 43.40 28.89 -24.71
CA SER A 22 42.59 27.74 -25.13
C SER A 22 42.02 26.83 -24.04
N ASN A 23 40.78 27.12 -23.61
CA ASN A 23 39.83 26.03 -23.38
C ASN A 23 38.39 26.49 -23.68
N PRO A 24 37.72 25.95 -24.71
CA PRO A 24 36.31 26.20 -24.96
C PRO A 24 35.48 25.23 -24.09
N GLY A 25 34.32 25.68 -23.61
CA GLY A 25 33.37 24.78 -22.98
C GLY A 25 32.56 25.43 -21.88
N MET A 26 31.64 26.29 -22.30
CA MET A 26 30.58 26.82 -21.47
C MET A 26 29.92 25.74 -20.61
N LEU A 27 29.74 26.10 -19.35
CA LEU A 27 28.79 25.54 -18.40
C LEU A 27 27.43 25.26 -19.08
N TRP A 28 27.12 23.98 -19.28
CA TRP A 28 25.73 23.53 -19.29
C TRP A 28 25.41 23.07 -17.86
N SER A 29 24.63 23.89 -17.16
CA SER A 29 23.84 23.47 -16.02
C SER A 29 22.41 23.28 -16.51
N ALA A 30 21.99 22.03 -16.72
CA ALA A 30 20.58 21.63 -16.70
C ALA A 30 20.47 20.11 -16.53
N THR A 31 20.04 19.69 -15.34
CA THR A 31 19.51 18.35 -15.11
C THR A 31 17.99 18.40 -15.33
N PRO A 32 17.44 17.84 -16.42
CA PRO A 32 16.02 17.59 -16.47
C PRO A 32 15.74 16.29 -15.73
N SER A 33 15.66 16.37 -14.39
CA SER A 33 14.91 15.39 -13.61
C SER A 33 13.44 15.81 -13.65
N ARG A 34 12.66 15.26 -14.57
CA ARG A 34 11.20 15.37 -14.53
C ARG A 34 10.53 14.25 -15.34
N ASN A 35 9.81 13.41 -14.61
CA ASN A 35 8.76 12.47 -15.06
C ASN A 35 9.22 11.13 -15.64
N SER A 36 9.53 10.18 -14.76
CA SER A 36 9.19 8.78 -15.02
C SER A 36 7.67 8.62 -14.94
N PRO A 37 6.98 8.06 -15.95
CA PRO A 37 5.58 7.72 -15.81
C PRO A 37 5.43 6.60 -14.74
N PRO A 38 4.42 6.65 -13.85
CA PRO A 38 4.09 5.48 -13.05
C PRO A 38 3.53 4.42 -14.01
N ASN A 39 4.33 3.42 -14.39
CA ASN A 39 3.81 2.26 -15.11
C ASN A 39 3.09 1.32 -14.13
N SER A 40 1.92 1.72 -13.66
CA SER A 40 1.03 0.89 -12.85
C SER A 40 0.30 -0.15 -13.71
N ASN A 41 1.04 -0.95 -14.45
CA ASN A 41 0.54 -2.23 -14.96
C ASN A 41 1.16 -3.32 -14.09
N THR A 42 0.65 -3.45 -12.87
CA THR A 42 0.86 -4.66 -12.08
C THR A 42 0.06 -5.76 -12.78
N ILE A 43 0.69 -6.46 -13.73
CA ILE A 43 0.16 -7.70 -14.26
C ILE A 43 0.07 -8.64 -13.06
N HIS A 44 -1.12 -8.77 -12.49
CA HIS A 44 -1.39 -9.84 -11.54
C HIS A 44 -1.23 -11.14 -12.33
N PRO A 45 -0.21 -11.97 -12.05
CA PRO A 45 -0.05 -13.23 -12.76
C PRO A 45 -1.33 -14.03 -12.55
N VAL A 46 -1.95 -14.47 -13.65
CA VAL A 46 -3.15 -15.31 -13.62
C VAL A 46 -2.86 -16.51 -12.72
N PRO A 47 -3.58 -16.67 -11.60
CA PRO A 47 -3.27 -17.71 -10.64
C PRO A 47 -3.47 -19.07 -11.29
N SER A 48 -2.54 -19.99 -11.04
CA SER A 48 -2.73 -21.38 -11.49
C SER A 48 -4.03 -21.96 -10.92
N HIS A 49 -4.67 -22.91 -11.63
CA HIS A 49 -5.88 -23.60 -11.13
C HIS A 49 -5.69 -24.17 -9.71
N ARG A 50 -4.47 -24.58 -9.37
CA ARG A 50 -4.12 -25.02 -8.00
C ARG A 50 -4.20 -23.86 -7.00
N GLN A 51 -3.62 -22.71 -7.32
CA GLN A 51 -3.67 -21.54 -6.45
C GLN A 51 -5.10 -21.04 -6.25
N GLU A 52 -5.94 -21.11 -7.28
CA GLU A 52 -7.35 -20.75 -7.15
C GLU A 52 -8.12 -21.68 -6.22
N ARG A 53 -7.91 -23.00 -6.31
CA ARG A 53 -8.51 -23.96 -5.37
C ARG A 53 -8.03 -23.70 -3.93
N VAL A 54 -6.74 -23.44 -3.74
CA VAL A 54 -6.18 -23.11 -2.42
C VAL A 54 -6.75 -21.79 -1.90
N ARG A 55 -6.92 -20.80 -2.77
CA ARG A 55 -7.52 -19.50 -2.44
C ARG A 55 -8.93 -19.68 -1.89
N GLU A 56 -9.77 -20.43 -2.58
CA GLU A 56 -11.16 -20.64 -2.15
C GLU A 56 -11.25 -21.49 -0.88
N LEU A 57 -10.40 -22.52 -0.77
CA LEU A 57 -10.31 -23.33 0.44
C LEU A 57 -9.92 -22.48 1.65
N LEU A 58 -8.87 -21.66 1.53
CA LEU A 58 -8.46 -20.72 2.59
C LEU A 58 -9.57 -19.73 2.92
N ARG A 59 -10.24 -19.16 1.91
CA ARG A 59 -11.35 -18.20 2.10
C ARG A 59 -12.46 -18.80 2.96
N ARG A 60 -12.89 -20.03 2.63
CA ARG A 60 -13.92 -20.75 3.37
C ARG A 60 -13.50 -21.04 4.80
N GLU A 61 -12.31 -21.62 4.99
CA GLU A 61 -11.85 -22.05 6.32
C GLU A 61 -11.52 -20.87 7.24
N ILE A 62 -10.96 -19.78 6.70
CA ILE A 62 -10.73 -18.54 7.46
C ILE A 62 -12.07 -17.91 7.85
N GLY A 63 -13.06 -17.90 6.96
CA GLY A 63 -14.40 -17.40 7.27
C GLY A 63 -15.07 -18.17 8.40
N GLU A 64 -14.97 -19.50 8.40
CA GLU A 64 -15.45 -20.36 9.47
C GLU A 64 -14.69 -20.14 10.79
N ALA A 65 -13.37 -20.01 10.74
CA ALA A 65 -12.55 -19.75 11.92
C ALA A 65 -12.89 -18.39 12.56
N ILE A 66 -13.06 -17.33 11.75
CA ILE A 66 -13.45 -15.99 12.22
C ILE A 66 -14.84 -16.04 12.87
N ARG A 67 -15.81 -16.73 12.26
CA ARG A 67 -17.17 -16.86 12.80
C ARG A 67 -17.21 -17.54 14.16
N ARG A 68 -16.31 -18.48 14.42
CA ARG A 68 -16.25 -19.23 15.69
C ARG A 68 -15.55 -18.45 16.80
N GLU A 69 -14.47 -17.73 16.47
CA GLU A 69 -13.61 -17.08 17.46
C GLU A 69 -14.04 -15.65 17.77
N ILE A 70 -14.70 -14.95 16.83
CA ILE A 70 -15.06 -13.54 17.00
C ILE A 70 -16.57 -13.36 17.21
N PRO A 71 -16.99 -12.85 18.38
CA PRO A 71 -18.39 -12.59 18.63
C PRO A 71 -18.89 -11.33 17.90
N VAL A 72 -20.00 -11.50 17.17
CA VAL A 72 -20.65 -10.44 16.36
C VAL A 72 -21.06 -9.22 17.19
N HIS A 73 -21.43 -9.41 18.46
CA HIS A 73 -21.90 -8.32 19.31
C HIS A 73 -20.83 -7.24 19.62
N LYS A 74 -19.54 -7.59 19.56
CA LYS A 74 -18.42 -6.68 19.87
C LYS A 74 -17.79 -6.12 18.60
N ALA A 75 -17.59 -6.96 17.59
CA ALA A 75 -16.86 -6.63 16.38
C ALA A 75 -17.76 -6.29 15.17
N GLY A 76 -19.08 -6.42 15.30
CA GLY A 76 -19.98 -6.36 14.17
C GLY A 76 -19.93 -7.62 13.31
N LEU A 77 -20.64 -7.61 12.18
CA LEU A 77 -20.67 -8.75 11.26
C LEU A 77 -19.45 -8.69 10.33
N ILE A 78 -18.51 -9.61 10.51
CA ILE A 78 -17.29 -9.73 9.70
C ILE A 78 -17.51 -10.72 8.55
N THR A 79 -17.17 -10.30 7.34
CA THR A 79 -17.21 -11.12 6.12
C THR A 79 -15.84 -11.16 5.46
N VAL A 80 -15.44 -12.34 4.96
CA VAL A 80 -14.20 -12.50 4.19
C VAL A 80 -14.52 -12.30 2.71
N ASN A 81 -14.06 -11.20 2.13
CA ASN A 81 -14.32 -10.86 0.73
C ASN A 81 -13.39 -11.65 -0.18
N GLN A 82 -12.09 -11.56 0.08
CA GLN A 82 -11.07 -12.20 -0.75
C GLN A 82 -9.85 -12.58 0.07
N VAL A 83 -9.19 -13.66 -0.35
CA VAL A 83 -7.88 -14.06 0.17
C VAL A 83 -6.88 -13.96 -0.96
N LEU A 84 -5.76 -13.31 -0.71
CA LEU A 84 -4.64 -13.14 -1.63
C LEU A 84 -3.43 -13.88 -1.06
N PRO A 85 -3.29 -15.19 -1.34
CA PRO A 85 -2.10 -15.92 -0.96
C PRO A 85 -0.90 -15.45 -1.82
N ALA A 86 0.27 -15.39 -1.21
CA ALA A 86 1.52 -15.17 -1.92
C ALA A 86 1.84 -16.36 -2.84
N ALA A 87 2.69 -16.14 -3.86
CA ALA A 87 3.06 -17.19 -4.81
C ALA A 87 3.67 -18.44 -4.13
N ASP A 88 4.36 -18.25 -3.01
CA ASP A 88 4.98 -19.29 -2.20
C ASP A 88 4.04 -19.91 -1.13
N LEU A 89 2.80 -19.42 -1.03
CA LEU A 89 1.78 -19.81 -0.04
C LEU A 89 2.22 -19.65 1.42
N ARG A 90 3.30 -18.92 1.71
CA ARG A 90 3.80 -18.71 3.09
C ARG A 90 3.12 -17.53 3.78
N GLN A 91 2.57 -16.61 3.01
CA GLN A 91 1.83 -15.46 3.50
C GLN A 91 0.49 -15.38 2.77
N ALA A 92 -0.54 -14.90 3.47
CA ALA A 92 -1.84 -14.63 2.87
C ALA A 92 -2.41 -13.32 3.41
N ARG A 93 -2.80 -12.42 2.51
CA ARG A 93 -3.57 -11.22 2.84
C ARG A 93 -5.05 -11.57 2.77
N VAL A 94 -5.80 -11.20 3.80
CA VAL A 94 -7.22 -11.48 3.94
C VAL A 94 -7.95 -10.15 3.94
N LEU A 95 -8.70 -9.90 2.87
CA LEU A 95 -9.53 -8.72 2.70
C LEU A 95 -10.89 -8.96 3.35
N LEU A 96 -11.23 -8.11 4.31
CA LEU A 96 -12.39 -8.25 5.18
C LEU A 96 -13.36 -7.08 5.00
N GLY A 97 -14.64 -7.37 4.96
CA GLY A 97 -15.71 -6.39 5.15
C GLY A 97 -16.25 -6.49 6.57
N VAL A 98 -16.42 -5.34 7.24
CA VAL A 98 -17.05 -5.28 8.56
C VAL A 98 -18.29 -4.40 8.47
N PHE A 99 -19.46 -5.00 8.68
CA PHE A 99 -20.72 -4.27 8.77
C PHE A 99 -20.93 -3.80 10.22
N GLY A 100 -20.89 -2.49 10.43
CA GLY A 100 -21.00 -1.86 11.75
C GLY A 100 -20.58 -0.40 11.75
N SER A 101 -20.49 0.20 12.93
CA SER A 101 -19.95 1.56 13.11
C SER A 101 -18.42 1.58 12.93
N THR A 102 -17.85 2.76 12.67
CA THR A 102 -16.38 2.93 12.54
C THR A 102 -15.63 2.50 13.81
N GLU A 103 -16.25 2.64 14.98
CA GLU A 103 -15.68 2.13 16.24
C GLU A 103 -15.63 0.60 16.25
N GLN A 104 -16.71 -0.07 15.85
CA GLN A 104 -16.76 -1.52 15.73
C GLN A 104 -15.73 -2.05 14.74
N GLN A 105 -15.49 -1.35 13.63
CA GLN A 105 -14.45 -1.72 12.65
C GLN A 105 -13.06 -1.73 13.28
N LYS A 106 -12.73 -0.70 14.07
CA LYS A 106 -11.43 -0.63 14.78
C LYS A 106 -11.31 -1.73 15.83
N THR A 107 -12.37 -1.97 16.60
CA THR A 107 -12.40 -3.06 17.59
C THR A 107 -12.28 -4.42 16.91
N ALA A 108 -12.95 -4.64 15.78
CA ALA A 108 -12.88 -5.87 15.01
C ALA A 108 -11.45 -6.18 14.57
N LEU A 109 -10.75 -5.19 14.01
CA LEU A 109 -9.34 -5.33 13.63
C LEU A 109 -8.45 -5.69 14.81
N GLN A 110 -8.62 -5.02 15.96
CA GLN A 110 -7.86 -5.34 17.16
C GLN A 110 -8.11 -6.77 17.65
N MET A 111 -9.37 -7.23 17.61
CA MET A 111 -9.74 -8.59 17.99
C MET A 111 -9.20 -9.63 17.02
N LEU A 112 -9.23 -9.36 15.72
CA LEU A 112 -8.64 -10.21 14.68
C LEU A 112 -7.14 -10.37 14.88
N GLU A 113 -6.43 -9.27 15.16
CA GLU A 113 -4.98 -9.30 15.39
C GLU A 113 -4.62 -10.06 16.68
N ALA A 114 -5.42 -9.92 17.74
CA ALA A 114 -5.26 -10.68 18.98
C ALA A 114 -5.55 -12.18 18.81
N SER A 115 -6.58 -12.53 18.03
CA SER A 115 -6.99 -13.92 17.77
C SER A 115 -6.27 -14.58 16.59
N LYS A 116 -5.37 -13.85 15.92
CA LYS A 116 -4.64 -14.28 14.73
C LYS A 116 -3.99 -15.65 14.86
N MET A 117 -3.28 -15.91 15.95
CA MET A 117 -2.63 -17.20 16.19
C MET A 117 -3.65 -18.33 16.34
N ARG A 118 -4.78 -18.05 16.99
CA ARG A 118 -5.85 -19.01 17.19
C ARG A 118 -6.53 -19.37 15.87
N ILE A 119 -6.84 -18.35 15.05
CA ILE A 119 -7.38 -18.54 13.71
C ILE A 119 -6.40 -19.35 12.85
N GLN A 120 -5.11 -19.05 12.94
CA GLN A 120 -4.06 -19.78 12.21
C GLN A 120 -3.98 -21.26 12.62
N ASP A 121 -4.13 -21.59 13.92
CA ASP A 121 -4.17 -22.97 14.41
C ASP A 121 -5.39 -23.75 13.89
N ILE A 122 -6.57 -23.11 13.84
CA ILE A 122 -7.78 -23.72 13.29
C ILE A 122 -7.61 -24.02 11.81
N VAL A 123 -7.12 -23.05 11.03
CA VAL A 123 -6.88 -23.22 9.60
C VAL A 123 -5.79 -24.26 9.33
N ALA A 124 -4.75 -24.35 10.16
CA ALA A 124 -3.72 -25.37 10.03
C ALA A 124 -4.27 -26.80 10.21
N LYS A 125 -5.33 -26.96 11.03
CA LYS A 125 -5.99 -28.25 11.26
C LYS A 125 -6.95 -28.62 10.14
N SER A 126 -7.59 -27.65 9.49
CA SER A 126 -8.54 -27.92 8.41
C SER A 126 -7.92 -27.97 7.02
N VAL A 127 -6.82 -27.24 6.78
CA VAL A 127 -6.17 -27.17 5.47
C VAL A 127 -4.80 -27.86 5.51
N ILE A 128 -4.69 -28.98 4.79
CA ILE A 128 -3.43 -29.72 4.66
C ILE A 128 -2.55 -29.03 3.62
N LEU A 129 -1.58 -28.22 4.09
CA LEU A 129 -0.57 -27.57 3.27
C LEU A 129 0.84 -27.91 3.78
N LYS A 130 1.84 -27.76 2.90
CA LYS A 130 3.26 -27.91 3.29
C LYS A 130 3.67 -26.89 4.36
N TYR A 131 3.13 -25.68 4.26
CA TYR A 131 3.37 -24.59 5.21
C TYR A 131 2.03 -23.94 5.55
N THR A 132 1.83 -23.60 6.82
CA THR A 132 0.68 -22.80 7.24
C THR A 132 0.95 -21.32 6.92
N PRO A 133 0.12 -20.67 6.08
CA PRO A 133 0.34 -19.28 5.72
C PRO A 133 0.20 -18.37 6.94
N ARG A 134 1.08 -17.36 7.04
CA ARG A 134 0.89 -16.25 7.97
C ARG A 134 -0.19 -15.31 7.44
N LEU A 135 -1.26 -15.16 8.21
CA LEU A 135 -2.39 -14.33 7.84
C LEU A 135 -2.08 -12.85 8.11
N LYS A 136 -2.55 -11.95 7.24
CA LYS A 136 -2.58 -10.50 7.47
C LYS A 136 -3.99 -10.02 7.17
N PHE A 137 -4.62 -9.37 8.13
CA PHE A 137 -6.00 -8.88 7.99
C PHE A 137 -5.97 -7.42 7.54
N GLU A 138 -6.77 -7.11 6.53
CA GLU A 138 -6.91 -5.77 5.97
C GLU A 138 -8.40 -5.51 5.68
N LEU A 139 -8.88 -4.31 5.95
CA LEU A 139 -10.24 -3.92 5.58
C LEU A 139 -10.31 -3.64 4.07
N ASP A 140 -11.43 -4.02 3.48
CA ASP A 140 -11.67 -3.84 2.06
C ASP A 140 -12.20 -2.44 1.76
N ASP A 141 -11.30 -1.53 1.36
CA ASP A 141 -11.65 -0.16 0.95
C ASP A 141 -12.20 -0.09 -0.49
N THR A 142 -12.43 -1.22 -1.16
CA THR A 142 -12.81 -1.23 -2.58
C THR A 142 -14.13 -0.50 -2.83
N VAL A 143 -15.07 -0.53 -1.89
CA VAL A 143 -16.36 0.19 -2.01
C VAL A 143 -16.15 1.71 -2.03
N GLU A 144 -15.30 2.24 -1.15
CA GLU A 144 -15.02 3.68 -1.10
C GLU A 144 -14.29 4.15 -2.37
N LYS A 145 -13.38 3.32 -2.87
CA LYS A 145 -12.68 3.57 -4.14
C LYS A 145 -13.63 3.57 -5.33
N ALA A 146 -14.56 2.61 -5.40
CA ALA A 146 -15.54 2.54 -6.48
C ALA A 146 -16.44 3.79 -6.51
N ASN A 147 -16.94 4.22 -5.35
CA ASN A 147 -17.74 5.45 -5.25
C ASN A 147 -16.96 6.69 -5.69
N SER A 148 -15.67 6.75 -5.37
CA SER A 148 -14.81 7.87 -5.80
C SER A 148 -14.65 7.92 -7.32
N VAL A 149 -14.45 6.77 -7.96
CA VAL A 149 -14.37 6.70 -9.43
C VAL A 149 -15.69 7.12 -10.08
N LEU A 150 -16.83 6.64 -9.56
CA LEU A 150 -18.16 7.01 -10.08
C LEU A 150 -18.42 8.52 -9.97
N ARG A 151 -18.01 9.16 -8.87
CA ARG A 151 -18.11 10.63 -8.71
C ARG A 151 -17.31 11.38 -9.78
N ILE A 152 -16.10 10.93 -10.05
CA ILE A 152 -15.24 11.54 -11.09
C ILE A 152 -15.88 11.38 -12.47
N ILE A 153 -16.48 10.22 -12.77
CA ILE A 153 -17.18 9.99 -14.05
C ILE A 153 -18.38 10.94 -14.19
N ASP A 154 -19.22 11.07 -13.15
CA ASP A 154 -20.39 11.98 -13.16
C ASP A 154 -19.98 13.46 -13.30
N GLU A 155 -18.82 13.85 -12.74
CA GLU A 155 -18.27 15.20 -12.90
C GLU A 155 -17.82 15.50 -14.34
N LEU A 156 -17.30 14.50 -15.06
CA LEU A 156 -16.94 14.62 -16.47
C LEU A 156 -18.16 14.69 -17.39
N GLU A 157 -19.22 13.93 -17.10
CA GLU A 157 -20.46 13.94 -17.89
C GLU A 157 -21.26 15.25 -17.75
N LYS A 158 -21.07 16.00 -16.66
CA LYS A 158 -21.73 17.29 -16.41
C LYS A 158 -21.12 18.48 -17.14
N GLN A 159 -20.05 18.31 -17.94
CA GLN A 159 -19.60 19.37 -18.84
C GLN A 159 -20.59 19.52 -20.00
N PRO A 160 -21.33 20.64 -20.10
CA PRO A 160 -22.27 20.84 -21.20
C PRO A 160 -21.49 20.83 -22.54
N PRO A 161 -22.07 20.24 -23.60
CA PRO A 161 -21.43 20.22 -24.90
C PRO A 161 -21.06 21.65 -25.33
N PRO A 162 -19.85 21.87 -25.89
CA PRO A 162 -19.50 23.18 -26.43
C PRO A 162 -20.54 23.55 -27.49
N GLN A 163 -21.23 24.67 -27.26
CA GLN A 163 -22.23 25.17 -28.20
C GLN A 163 -21.52 25.49 -29.53
N PRO A 164 -21.96 24.93 -30.66
CA PRO A 164 -21.41 25.32 -31.95
C PRO A 164 -21.86 26.76 -32.27
N GLU A 165 -20.89 27.64 -32.52
CA GLU A 165 -21.10 28.97 -33.13
C GLU A 165 -21.55 28.86 -34.59
#